data_AF-A0A9P4GYI4-F1
#
_entry.id   AF-A0A9P4GYI4-F1
#
_cell.length_a   1.000
_cell.length_b   1.000
_cell.length_c   1.000
_cell.angle_alpha   90.00
_cell.angle_beta   90.00
_cell.angle_gamma   90.00
#
_symmetry.space_group_name_H-M   'P 1'
#
loop_
_entity.id
_entity.type
_entity.pdbx_description
1 polymer ?
#
loop_
_entity_poly.entity_id
_entity_poly.type
_entity_poly.pdbx_seq_one_letter_code
_entity_poly.pdbx_strand_id
1 'polypeptide(L)'
;MSPLPGFSDNPFRTRSDLIRAATALVQPLDQYKSRHQARIKIATSTGAGFSETEAQLEGFARPLWVVPALLQLKSQKPIPEHNAQLETACLDTWIQGLKHGTDPASPEYWGNLSDIDQRMVEMESIA
;
A
#
# COMPACT_ATOMS: atom_id res chain seq x y z
N MET A 1 -17.77 -10.93 4.76
CA MET A 1 -16.62 -10.22 5.37
C MET A 1 -17.15 -9.32 6.46
N SER A 2 -16.46 -9.21 7.60
CA SER A 2 -16.83 -8.27 8.66
C SER A 2 -16.55 -6.83 8.21
N PRO A 3 -17.31 -5.82 8.66
CA PRO A 3 -17.03 -4.42 8.39
C PRO A 3 -15.63 -4.03 8.88
N LEU A 4 -14.91 -3.20 8.11
CA LEU A 4 -13.61 -2.66 8.48
C LEU A 4 -13.79 -1.37 9.32
N PRO A 5 -13.47 -1.37 10.62
CA PRO A 5 -13.58 -0.16 11.45
C PRO A 5 -12.69 0.96 10.92
N GLY A 6 -13.18 2.20 10.95
CA GLY A 6 -12.52 3.37 10.37
C GLY A 6 -12.85 3.62 8.90
N PHE A 7 -13.31 2.59 8.17
CA PHE A 7 -13.69 2.68 6.76
C PHE A 7 -15.19 2.42 6.54
N SER A 8 -15.72 1.27 7.00
CA SER A 8 -17.11 0.87 6.76
C SER A 8 -18.13 1.69 7.56
N ASP A 9 -17.72 2.20 8.72
CA ASP A 9 -18.49 3.11 9.59
C ASP A 9 -18.16 4.59 9.31
N ASN A 10 -17.55 4.90 8.16
CA ASN A 10 -17.07 6.23 7.85
C ASN A 10 -18.12 7.08 7.11
N PRO A 11 -18.43 8.32 7.59
CA PRO A 11 -19.44 9.15 6.93
C PRO A 11 -18.93 9.85 5.65
N PHE A 12 -17.61 9.89 5.41
CA PHE A 12 -16.99 10.47 4.21
C PHE A 12 -17.41 11.92 3.88
N ARG A 13 -17.51 12.79 4.89
CA ARG A 13 -17.95 14.19 4.70
C ARG A 13 -16.81 15.20 4.73
N THR A 14 -15.72 14.85 5.38
CA THR A 14 -14.62 15.78 5.67
C THR A 14 -13.27 15.22 5.20
N ARG A 15 -12.26 16.09 5.15
CA ARG A 15 -10.88 15.65 4.93
C ARG A 15 -10.40 14.67 6.00
N SER A 16 -10.78 14.90 7.26
CA SER A 16 -10.47 14.01 8.39
C SER A 16 -11.11 12.63 8.22
N ASP A 17 -12.33 12.57 7.68
CA ASP A 17 -12.99 11.30 7.36
C ASP A 17 -12.22 10.51 6.31
N LEU A 18 -11.73 11.17 5.24
CA LEU A 18 -10.91 10.53 4.21
C LEU A 18 -9.58 10.01 4.74
N ILE A 19 -8.91 10.79 5.60
CA ILE A 19 -7.64 10.37 6.24
C ILE A 19 -7.87 9.15 7.14
N ARG A 20 -8.96 9.14 7.92
CA ARG A 20 -9.34 7.99 8.75
C ARG A 20 -9.59 6.75 7.91
N ALA A 21 -10.36 6.87 6.84
CA ALA A 21 -10.67 5.76 5.93
C ALA A 21 -9.42 5.21 5.23
N ALA A 22 -8.57 6.10 4.71
CA ALA A 22 -7.30 5.75 4.08
C ALA A 22 -6.37 5.00 5.05
N THR A 23 -6.23 5.51 6.27
CA THR A 23 -5.40 4.88 7.31
C THR A 23 -5.94 3.50 7.67
N ALA A 24 -7.27 3.35 7.81
CA ALA A 24 -7.90 2.07 8.11
C ALA A 24 -7.69 1.00 7.02
N LEU A 25 -7.56 1.41 5.74
CA LEU A 25 -7.24 0.50 4.65
C LEU A 25 -5.76 0.10 4.63
N VAL A 26 -4.86 1.04 4.89
CA VAL A 26 -3.40 0.85 4.75
C VAL A 26 -2.81 0.11 5.95
N GLN A 27 -3.19 0.50 7.17
CA GLN A 27 -2.59 -0.01 8.40
C GLN A 27 -2.61 -1.55 8.54
N PRO A 28 -3.71 -2.26 8.22
CA PRO A 28 -3.73 -3.72 8.34
C PRO A 28 -2.76 -4.44 7.39
N LEU A 29 -2.29 -3.76 6.33
CA LEU A 29 -1.41 -4.35 5.33
C LEU A 29 0.01 -4.59 5.82
N ASP A 30 0.44 -3.91 6.88
CA ASP A 30 1.81 -4.02 7.40
C ASP A 30 2.18 -5.45 7.79
N GLN A 31 1.21 -6.23 8.30
CA GLN A 31 1.44 -7.62 8.68
C GLN A 31 1.69 -8.56 7.48
N TYR A 32 1.34 -8.12 6.27
CA TYR A 32 1.45 -8.89 5.03
C TYR A 32 2.63 -8.46 4.17
N LYS A 33 3.41 -7.46 4.60
CA LYS A 33 4.60 -7.01 3.90
C LYS A 33 5.70 -8.08 3.95
N SER A 34 6.41 -8.21 2.85
CA SER A 34 7.62 -9.01 2.74
C SER A 34 8.75 -8.47 3.61
N ARG A 35 9.82 -9.25 3.75
CA ARG A 35 10.98 -8.92 4.59
C ARG A 35 11.58 -7.55 4.23
N HIS A 36 11.73 -7.26 2.94
CA HIS A 36 12.26 -5.98 2.44
C HIS A 36 11.15 -5.01 2.03
N GLN A 37 9.91 -5.25 2.48
CA GLN A 37 8.77 -4.34 2.35
C GLN A 37 8.30 -4.06 0.92
N ALA A 38 8.86 -4.73 -0.11
CA ALA A 38 8.56 -4.44 -1.51
C ALA A 38 7.35 -5.22 -2.04
N ARG A 39 6.79 -6.14 -1.27
CA ARG A 39 5.73 -7.05 -1.70
C ARG A 39 4.70 -7.18 -0.60
N ILE A 40 3.42 -7.32 -0.96
CA ILE A 40 2.34 -7.56 -0.01
C ILE A 40 1.59 -8.82 -0.43
N LYS A 41 1.62 -9.83 0.44
CA LYS A 41 0.95 -11.11 0.18
C LYS A 41 -0.32 -11.23 1.01
N ILE A 42 -1.45 -10.90 0.42
CA ILE A 42 -2.77 -11.14 1.02
C ILE A 42 -3.25 -12.51 0.58
N ALA A 43 -3.32 -13.47 1.50
CA ALA A 43 -3.79 -14.82 1.19
C ALA A 43 -5.28 -14.78 0.82
N THR A 44 -5.59 -14.88 -0.47
CA THR A 44 -6.93 -15.20 -0.94
C THR A 44 -6.87 -16.45 -1.81
N SER A 45 -7.79 -17.38 -1.59
CA SER A 45 -7.92 -18.68 -2.29
C SER A 45 -8.38 -18.55 -3.75
N THR A 46 -8.20 -17.38 -4.35
CA THR A 46 -8.69 -16.99 -5.68
C THR A 46 -7.68 -16.03 -6.31
N GLY A 47 -6.51 -16.53 -6.67
CA GLY A 47 -5.56 -15.77 -7.49
C GLY A 47 -5.97 -15.81 -8.96
N ALA A 48 -5.89 -14.68 -9.65
CA ALA A 48 -5.83 -14.68 -11.12
C ALA A 48 -4.59 -15.48 -11.57
N GLY A 49 -4.60 -16.04 -12.78
CA GLY A 49 -3.58 -17.01 -13.26
C GLY A 49 -2.17 -16.46 -13.50
N PHE A 50 -1.75 -15.43 -12.77
CA PHE A 50 -0.46 -14.77 -12.87
C PHE A 50 0.56 -15.33 -11.87
N SER A 51 1.83 -14.94 -12.01
CA SER A 51 2.87 -15.38 -11.10
C SER A 51 2.68 -14.81 -9.69
N GLU A 52 3.16 -15.55 -8.70
CA GLU A 52 3.09 -15.14 -7.29
C GLU A 52 3.79 -13.78 -7.03
N THR A 53 4.81 -13.43 -7.82
CA THR A 53 5.49 -12.12 -7.70
C THR A 53 4.61 -10.97 -8.20
N GLU A 54 3.88 -11.17 -9.30
CA GLU A 54 2.97 -10.17 -9.86
C GLU A 54 1.78 -9.92 -8.93
N ALA A 55 1.19 -11.00 -8.38
CA ALA A 55 0.11 -10.88 -7.40
C ALA A 55 0.56 -10.13 -6.13
N GLN A 56 1.79 -10.36 -5.68
CA GLN A 56 2.34 -9.65 -4.54
C GLN A 56 2.72 -8.19 -4.83
N LEU A 57 3.12 -7.89 -6.08
CA LEU A 57 3.28 -6.51 -6.53
C LEU A 57 1.94 -5.80 -6.51
N GLU A 58 0.89 -6.40 -7.07
CA GLU A 58 -0.47 -5.83 -7.06
C GLU A 58 -0.92 -5.46 -5.64
N GLY A 59 -0.67 -6.35 -4.68
CA GLY A 59 -0.96 -6.09 -3.26
C GLY A 59 -0.20 -4.87 -2.70
N PHE A 60 1.01 -4.59 -3.21
CA PHE A 60 1.82 -3.43 -2.83
C PHE A 60 1.44 -2.16 -3.60
N ALA A 61 1.17 -2.27 -4.90
CA ALA A 61 0.97 -1.11 -5.77
C ALA A 61 -0.37 -0.42 -5.50
N ARG A 62 -1.47 -1.16 -5.36
CA ARG A 62 -2.80 -0.55 -5.19
C ARG A 62 -2.95 0.39 -3.99
N PRO A 63 -2.35 0.12 -2.83
CA PRO A 63 -2.32 1.09 -1.73
C PRO A 63 -1.60 2.42 -2.06
N LEU A 64 -0.72 2.46 -3.07
CA LEU A 64 -0.02 3.68 -3.49
C LEU A 64 -0.94 4.77 -4.03
N TRP A 65 -2.21 4.46 -4.31
CA TRP A 65 -3.23 5.48 -4.57
C TRP A 65 -3.45 6.46 -3.42
N VAL A 66 -3.12 6.07 -2.17
CA VAL A 66 -3.36 6.90 -0.99
C VAL A 66 -2.13 7.08 -0.10
N VAL A 67 -1.18 6.13 -0.13
CA VAL A 67 0.05 6.18 0.68
C VAL A 67 0.85 7.49 0.48
N PRO A 68 1.07 8.01 -0.74
CA PRO A 68 1.79 9.28 -0.95
C PRO A 68 1.12 10.47 -0.25
N ALA A 69 -0.22 10.52 -0.27
CA ALA A 69 -0.97 11.57 0.40
C ALA A 69 -0.83 11.48 1.94
N LEU A 70 -0.83 10.26 2.49
CA LEU A 70 -0.59 10.02 3.92
C LEU A 70 0.87 10.36 4.32
N LEU A 71 1.85 10.06 3.47
CA LEU A 71 3.25 10.44 3.65
C LEU A 71 3.42 11.96 3.65
N GLN A 72 2.79 12.65 2.70
CA GLN A 72 2.80 14.11 2.65
C GLN A 72 2.21 14.71 3.93
N LEU A 73 1.07 14.18 4.39
CA LEU A 73 0.45 14.57 5.65
C LEU A 73 1.38 14.38 6.86
N LYS A 74 2.04 13.23 6.96
CA LYS A 74 3.02 12.93 8.01
C LYS A 74 4.22 13.90 7.99
N SER A 75 4.62 14.38 6.81
CA SER A 75 5.75 15.33 6.66
C SER A 75 5.40 16.78 7.02
N GLN A 76 4.12 17.13 7.11
CA GLN A 76 3.66 18.47 7.48
C GLN A 76 3.71 18.69 8.99
N LYS A 77 3.53 19.94 9.44
CA LYS A 77 3.45 20.23 10.87
C LYS A 77 2.36 19.36 11.52
N PRO A 78 2.64 18.75 12.67
CA PRO A 78 1.72 17.78 13.27
C PRO A 78 0.34 18.41 13.49
N ILE A 79 -0.70 17.81 12.90
CA ILE A 79 -2.08 18.19 13.17
C ILE A 79 -2.58 17.25 14.27
N PRO A 80 -2.88 17.73 15.49
CA PRO A 80 -3.16 16.87 16.64
C PRO A 80 -4.26 15.83 16.40
N GLU A 81 -5.26 16.14 15.57
CA GLU A 81 -6.35 15.23 15.22
C GLU A 81 -5.92 14.01 14.37
N HIS A 82 -4.81 14.07 13.64
CA HIS A 82 -4.39 13.02 12.69
C HIS A 82 -3.09 12.30 13.10
N ASN A 83 -2.30 12.85 14.02
CA ASN A 83 -0.97 12.32 14.36
C ASN A 83 -1.01 10.87 14.87
N ALA A 84 -1.89 10.58 15.83
CA ALA A 84 -1.96 9.24 16.42
C ALA A 84 -2.38 8.16 15.39
N GLN A 85 -3.18 8.53 14.39
CA GLN A 85 -3.61 7.61 13.34
C GLN A 85 -2.48 7.36 12.32
N LEU A 86 -1.79 8.42 11.89
CA LEU A 86 -0.72 8.34 10.89
C LEU A 86 0.56 7.66 11.42
N GLU A 87 0.85 7.77 12.71
CA GLU A 87 2.00 7.11 13.33
C GLU A 87 1.91 5.58 13.28
N THR A 88 0.69 5.02 13.31
CA THR A 88 0.49 3.56 13.35
C THR A 88 0.64 2.84 12.01
N ALA A 89 0.53 3.54 10.88
CA ALA A 89 0.52 2.93 9.54
C ALA A 89 1.93 2.68 8.94
N CYS A 90 2.98 2.72 9.77
CA CYS A 90 4.40 2.48 9.42
C CYS A 90 4.82 3.05 8.05
N LEU A 91 4.40 4.28 7.74
CA LEU A 91 4.40 4.79 6.35
C LEU A 91 5.80 4.81 5.68
N ASP A 92 6.87 4.88 6.46
CA ASP A 92 8.25 4.90 5.93
C ASP A 92 8.66 3.57 5.29
N THR A 93 8.00 2.46 5.65
CA THR A 93 8.25 1.14 5.06
C THR A 93 7.87 1.09 3.58
N TRP A 94 6.91 1.91 3.13
CA TRP A 94 6.53 2.01 1.72
C TRP A 94 7.65 2.61 0.86
N ILE A 95 8.41 3.56 1.42
CA ILE A 95 9.59 4.13 0.76
C ILE A 95 10.68 3.06 0.60
N GLN A 96 10.87 2.21 1.61
CA GLN A 96 11.80 1.08 1.51
C GLN A 96 11.33 0.04 0.49
N GLY A 97 10.02 -0.24 0.46
CA GLY A 97 9.41 -1.13 -0.52
C GLY A 97 9.63 -0.67 -1.96
N LEU A 98 9.43 0.61 -2.25
CA LEU A 98 9.71 1.19 -3.57
C LEU A 98 11.18 1.03 -3.96
N LYS A 99 12.11 1.31 -3.04
CA LYS A 99 13.56 1.15 -3.29
C LYS A 99 13.91 -0.30 -3.62
N HIS A 100 13.46 -1.25 -2.82
CA HIS A 100 13.76 -2.66 -3.01
C HIS A 100 12.98 -3.32 -4.15
N GLY A 101 11.80 -2.83 -4.48
CA GLY A 101 10.97 -3.33 -5.57
C GLY A 101 11.45 -2.92 -6.96
N THR A 102 12.06 -1.73 -7.05
CA THR A 102 12.59 -1.17 -8.31
C THR A 102 14.06 -1.50 -8.58
N ASP A 103 14.80 -2.00 -7.58
CA ASP A 103 16.21 -2.36 -7.70
C ASP A 103 16.40 -3.77 -8.31
N PRO A 104 16.99 -3.92 -9.51
CA PRO A 104 17.23 -5.24 -10.12
C PRO A 104 18.17 -6.16 -9.33
N ALA A 105 18.99 -5.62 -8.42
CA ALA A 105 19.87 -6.41 -7.55
C ALA A 105 19.16 -6.90 -6.27
N SER A 106 17.97 -6.38 -5.99
CA SER A 106 17.19 -6.77 -4.82
C SER A 106 16.57 -8.16 -4.99
N PRO A 107 16.56 -9.01 -3.95
CA PRO A 107 15.84 -10.28 -3.99
C PRO A 107 14.31 -10.11 -4.11
N GLU A 108 13.79 -8.90 -3.86
CA GLU A 108 12.36 -8.58 -3.98
C GLU A 108 12.02 -7.74 -5.22
N TYR A 109 12.96 -7.59 -6.16
CA TYR A 109 12.73 -6.92 -7.44
C TYR A 109 11.43 -7.38 -8.11
N TRP A 110 10.65 -6.44 -8.65
CA TRP A 110 9.37 -6.72 -9.30
C TRP A 110 9.53 -7.33 -10.70
N GLY A 111 10.75 -7.32 -11.24
CA GLY A 111 11.06 -7.92 -12.52
C GLY A 111 10.84 -6.97 -13.71
N ASN A 112 11.30 -7.40 -14.87
CA ASN A 112 11.14 -6.67 -16.12
C ASN A 112 9.77 -6.94 -16.75
N LEU A 113 9.23 -5.93 -17.44
CA LEU A 113 7.99 -6.05 -18.21
C LEU A 113 8.14 -7.03 -19.38
N SER A 114 7.04 -7.70 -19.72
CA SER A 114 6.85 -8.48 -20.94
C SER A 114 5.66 -7.93 -21.75
N ASP A 115 5.40 -8.43 -22.96
CA ASP A 115 4.41 -7.83 -23.88
C ASP A 115 2.98 -7.73 -23.33
N ILE A 116 2.55 -8.67 -22.47
CA ILE A 116 1.25 -8.66 -21.78
C ILE A 116 1.50 -9.03 -20.33
N ASP A 117 1.43 -8.05 -19.44
CA ASP A 117 1.95 -8.20 -18.08
C ASP A 117 1.12 -7.44 -17.05
N GLN A 118 0.74 -8.10 -15.95
CA GLN A 118 -0.03 -7.49 -14.87
C GLN A 118 0.73 -6.29 -14.26
N ARG A 119 2.07 -6.31 -14.29
CA ARG A 119 2.90 -5.22 -13.77
C ARG A 119 2.64 -3.90 -14.49
N MET A 120 2.25 -3.93 -15.77
CA MET A 120 1.90 -2.72 -16.53
C MET A 120 0.65 -2.02 -15.97
N VAL A 121 -0.33 -2.79 -15.48
CA VAL A 121 -1.55 -2.22 -14.87
C VAL A 121 -1.20 -1.47 -13.59
N GLU A 122 -0.30 -2.06 -12.79
CA GLU A 122 0.04 -1.54 -11.47
C GLU A 122 1.02 -0.35 -11.52
N MET A 123 1.76 -0.17 -12.63
CA MET A 123 2.68 0.95 -12.84
C MET A 123 2.05 2.33 -12.68
N GLU A 124 0.76 2.46 -13.01
CA GLU A 124 0.09 3.77 -12.95
C GLU A 124 0.01 4.31 -11.52
N SER A 125 -0.19 3.43 -10.53
CA SER A 125 -0.17 3.81 -9.11
C SER A 125 1.22 4.12 -8.55
N ILE A 126 2.29 3.77 -9.28
CA ILE A 126 3.69 3.96 -8.88
C ILE A 126 4.27 5.28 -9.44
N ALA A 127 3.76 5.76 -10.58
CA ALA A 127 4.27 6.91 -11.33
C ALA A 127 3.97 8.26 -10.68
#